data_AF-A0A6A1LPU6-F1
#
_entry.id   AF-A0A6A1LPU6-F1
#
_cell.length_a   1.000
_cell.length_b   1.000
_cell.length_c   1.000
_cell.angle_alpha   90.00
_cell.angle_beta   90.00
_cell.angle_gamma   90.00
#
_symmetry.space_group_name_H-M   'P 1'
#
loop_
_entity.id
_entity.type
_entity.pdbx_description
1 polymer ?
#
loop_
_entity_poly.entity_id
_entity_poly.type
_entity_poly.pdbx_seq_one_letter_code
_entity_poly.pdbx_strand_id
1 'polypeptide(L)'
;MESGIFNRMSARVDEEEHSFEMHMPFLYKVCQQQNQPVPPIVPILIGSSSTKYEEQLASVLAPYFKSKENAFVISTDFCHWGDRFDYMVYTQTPDCSDLKNLTRANLNPKVPIHQSIEFLDRLGMKTASTGSYKMFNQYLKDTDNTICGRRPLAALLRTVELTKEQAGIPADDEYGRLKWVGYAQSSRLTDPSRSSVSYASGFAVA
;
A
#
# COMPACT_ATOMS: atom_id res chain seq x y z
N MET A 1 -10.80 8.73 25.23
CA MET A 1 -11.08 9.92 24.41
C MET A 1 -11.48 9.43 23.03
N GLU A 2 -12.66 9.77 22.56
CA GLU A 2 -12.99 9.60 21.14
C GLU A 2 -12.07 10.53 20.34
N SER A 3 -11.32 9.98 19.38
CA SER A 3 -10.36 10.76 18.59
C SER A 3 -11.04 11.79 17.68
N GLY A 4 -12.34 11.66 17.43
CA GLY A 4 -13.13 12.54 16.57
C GLY A 4 -12.78 12.46 15.08
N ILE A 5 -11.86 11.57 14.68
CA ILE A 5 -11.41 11.41 13.28
C ILE A 5 -12.06 10.23 12.55
N PHE A 6 -12.87 9.44 13.24
CA PHE A 6 -13.57 8.29 12.66
C PHE A 6 -15.06 8.54 12.59
N ASN A 7 -15.66 8.07 11.51
CA ASN A 7 -17.11 7.93 11.39
C ASN A 7 -17.47 6.45 11.46
N ARG A 8 -18.68 6.16 11.93
CA ARG A 8 -19.18 4.79 11.92
C ARG A 8 -19.64 4.41 10.52
N MET A 9 -19.10 3.32 9.99
CA MET A 9 -19.56 2.72 8.75
C MET A 9 -20.95 2.11 8.96
N SER A 10 -21.83 2.24 7.95
CA SER A 10 -23.12 1.55 7.98
C SER A 10 -22.93 0.07 7.62
N ALA A 11 -23.81 -0.81 8.10
CA ALA A 11 -23.74 -2.24 7.79
C ALA A 11 -23.75 -2.52 6.28
N ARG A 12 -24.51 -1.73 5.52
CA ARG A 12 -24.55 -1.85 4.06
C ARG A 12 -23.19 -1.54 3.40
N VAL A 13 -22.51 -0.49 3.84
CA VAL A 13 -21.18 -0.15 3.30
C VAL A 13 -20.15 -1.21 3.71
N ASP A 14 -20.28 -1.76 4.92
CA ASP A 14 -19.45 -2.88 5.39
C ASP A 14 -19.61 -4.12 4.50
N GLU A 15 -20.87 -4.52 4.23
CA GLU A 15 -21.19 -5.68 3.39
C GLU A 15 -20.82 -5.49 1.90
N GLU A 16 -20.80 -4.25 1.41
CA GLU A 16 -20.36 -3.91 0.05
C GLU A 16 -18.82 -3.78 -0.07
N GLU A 17 -18.08 -3.73 1.04
CA GLU A 17 -16.62 -3.53 1.07
C GLU A 17 -15.85 -4.85 1.15
N HIS A 18 -15.11 -5.18 0.08
CA HIS A 18 -14.42 -6.47 -0.01
C HIS A 18 -12.99 -6.45 0.54
N SER A 19 -12.39 -5.27 0.72
CA SER A 19 -10.97 -5.17 1.10
C SER A 19 -10.65 -5.77 2.47
N PHE A 20 -11.64 -5.86 3.38
CA PHE A 20 -11.50 -6.56 4.67
C PHE A 20 -11.80 -8.05 4.55
N GLU A 21 -12.89 -8.39 3.87
CA GLU A 21 -13.40 -9.75 3.73
C GLU A 21 -12.30 -10.69 3.19
N MET A 22 -11.51 -10.23 2.23
CA MET A 22 -10.45 -11.03 1.61
C MET A 22 -9.34 -11.48 2.58
N HIS A 23 -9.16 -10.80 3.72
CA HIS A 23 -8.17 -11.21 4.74
C HIS A 23 -8.72 -12.26 5.71
N MET A 24 -10.04 -12.31 5.90
CA MET A 24 -10.65 -13.12 6.96
C MET A 24 -10.42 -14.63 6.77
N PRO A 25 -10.57 -15.23 5.57
CA PRO A 25 -10.29 -16.64 5.37
C PRO A 25 -8.82 -17.00 5.65
N PHE A 26 -7.88 -16.12 5.25
CA PHE A 26 -6.46 -16.33 5.46
C PHE A 26 -6.12 -16.29 6.95
N LEU A 27 -6.58 -15.26 7.67
CA LEU A 27 -6.39 -15.13 9.11
C LEU A 27 -6.97 -16.31 9.87
N TYR A 28 -8.22 -16.70 9.56
CA TYR A 28 -8.86 -17.87 10.16
C TYR A 28 -8.02 -19.14 9.96
N LYS A 29 -7.54 -19.36 8.74
CA LYS A 29 -6.75 -20.56 8.42
C LYS A 29 -5.42 -20.59 9.15
N VAL A 30 -4.72 -19.46 9.25
CA VAL A 30 -3.46 -19.34 10.00
C VAL A 30 -3.69 -19.60 11.50
N CYS A 31 -4.70 -18.97 12.10
CA CYS A 31 -5.06 -19.20 13.51
C CYS A 31 -5.38 -20.66 13.79
N GLN A 32 -6.17 -21.31 12.92
CA GLN A 32 -6.47 -22.74 13.00
C GLN A 32 -5.19 -23.60 12.96
N GLN A 33 -4.27 -23.32 12.03
CA GLN A 33 -3.00 -24.06 11.90
C GLN A 33 -2.08 -23.88 13.11
N GLN A 34 -2.13 -22.72 13.76
CA GLN A 34 -1.35 -22.40 14.95
C GLN A 34 -2.05 -22.86 16.25
N ASN A 35 -3.25 -23.45 16.16
CA ASN A 35 -4.09 -23.79 17.30
C ASN A 35 -4.34 -22.59 18.25
N GLN A 36 -4.59 -21.42 17.65
CA GLN A 36 -4.87 -20.16 18.33
C GLN A 36 -6.28 -19.67 17.98
N PRO A 37 -6.98 -18.96 18.89
CA PRO A 37 -8.21 -18.27 18.53
C PRO A 37 -7.92 -17.13 17.53
N VAL A 38 -8.94 -16.77 16.74
CA VAL A 38 -8.88 -15.55 15.92
C VAL A 38 -8.87 -14.34 16.87
N PRO A 39 -7.88 -13.43 16.76
CA PRO A 39 -7.80 -12.27 17.65
C PRO A 39 -8.96 -11.29 17.37
N PRO A 40 -9.30 -10.41 18.34
CA PRO A 40 -10.20 -9.29 18.07
C PRO A 40 -9.71 -8.45 16.89
N ILE A 41 -10.62 -8.08 16.00
CA ILE A 41 -10.31 -7.34 14.76
C ILE A 41 -10.89 -5.93 14.88
N VAL A 42 -10.07 -4.93 14.54
CA VAL A 42 -10.48 -3.52 14.47
C VAL A 42 -10.42 -3.08 13.01
N PRO A 43 -11.53 -3.14 12.26
CA PRO A 43 -11.56 -2.68 10.87
C PRO A 43 -11.50 -1.15 10.82
N ILE A 44 -10.59 -0.62 10.01
CA ILE A 44 -10.46 0.82 9.77
C ILE A 44 -10.49 1.04 8.24
N LEU A 45 -11.61 1.56 7.75
CA LEU A 45 -11.75 1.90 6.34
C LEU A 45 -11.17 3.29 6.08
N ILE A 46 -10.18 3.35 5.20
CA ILE A 46 -9.51 4.59 4.82
C ILE A 46 -9.73 4.82 3.33
N GLY A 47 -10.56 5.82 3.01
CA GLY A 47 -10.75 6.29 1.65
C GLY A 47 -9.69 7.31 1.23
N SER A 48 -10.10 8.30 0.45
CA SER A 48 -9.25 9.45 0.15
C SER A 48 -8.96 10.25 1.43
N SER A 49 -7.69 10.52 1.71
CA SER A 49 -7.24 11.28 2.88
C SER A 49 -6.35 12.46 2.48
N SER A 50 -6.28 13.44 3.40
CA SER A 50 -5.32 14.54 3.34
C SER A 50 -4.11 14.24 4.23
N THR A 51 -2.98 14.90 3.96
CA THR A 51 -1.79 14.84 4.84
C THR A 51 -2.13 15.14 6.31
N LYS A 52 -3.03 16.11 6.56
CA LYS A 52 -3.46 16.45 7.92
C LYS A 52 -4.19 15.28 8.59
N TYR A 53 -5.07 14.61 7.84
CA TYR A 53 -5.78 13.43 8.35
C TYR A 53 -4.82 12.28 8.61
N GLU A 54 -3.87 12.02 7.71
CA GLU A 54 -2.86 10.96 7.85
C GLU A 54 -1.98 11.20 9.10
N GLU A 55 -1.63 12.46 9.41
CA GLU A 55 -0.92 12.84 10.65
C GLU A 55 -1.75 12.57 11.91
N GLN A 56 -3.03 12.96 11.90
CA GLN A 56 -3.94 12.73 13.01
C GLN A 56 -4.18 11.24 13.24
N LEU A 57 -4.35 10.48 12.16
CA LEU A 57 -4.51 9.04 12.21
C LEU A 57 -3.24 8.37 12.76
N ALA A 58 -2.05 8.78 12.31
CA ALA A 58 -0.78 8.28 12.85
C ALA A 58 -0.65 8.52 14.35
N SER A 59 -1.06 9.70 14.83
CA SER A 59 -1.06 10.03 16.27
C SER A 59 -1.99 9.11 17.07
N VAL A 60 -3.14 8.74 16.52
CA VAL A 60 -4.10 7.82 17.15
C VAL A 60 -3.61 6.37 17.11
N LEU A 61 -2.94 5.96 16.04
CA LEU A 61 -2.46 4.58 15.86
C LEU A 61 -1.14 4.31 16.60
N ALA A 62 -0.30 5.31 16.82
CA ALA A 62 1.04 5.13 17.41
C ALA A 62 1.05 4.38 18.76
N PRO A 63 0.15 4.64 19.72
CA PRO A 63 0.09 3.85 20.96
C PRO A 63 -0.21 2.36 20.72
N TYR A 64 -1.05 2.05 19.73
CA TYR A 64 -1.37 0.67 19.36
C TYR A 64 -0.23 0.01 18.58
N PHE A 65 0.47 0.77 17.74
CA PHE A 65 1.64 0.29 16.99
C PHE A 65 2.82 -0.07 17.90
N LYS A 66 3.01 0.65 19.01
CA LYS A 66 4.04 0.34 20.02
C LYS A 66 3.80 -0.97 20.78
N SER A 67 2.55 -1.44 20.83
CA SER A 67 2.24 -2.67 21.57
C SER A 67 2.62 -3.90 20.76
N LYS A 68 3.46 -4.76 21.34
CA LYS A 68 3.86 -6.04 20.75
C LYS A 68 2.72 -7.07 20.70
N GLU A 69 1.59 -6.77 21.35
CA GLU A 69 0.38 -7.61 21.31
C GLU A 69 -0.47 -7.34 20.06
N ASN A 70 -0.19 -6.25 19.33
CA ASN A 70 -0.96 -5.84 18.16
C ASN A 70 -0.24 -6.21 16.86
N ALA A 71 -1.04 -6.44 15.81
CA ALA A 71 -0.58 -6.56 14.44
C ALA A 71 -1.38 -5.61 13.54
N PHE A 72 -0.70 -5.00 12.58
CA PHE A 72 -1.31 -4.12 11.59
C PHE A 72 -1.30 -4.81 10.23
N VAL A 73 -2.48 -4.98 9.65
CA VAL A 73 -2.65 -5.59 8.32
C VAL A 73 -3.16 -4.51 7.37
N ILE A 74 -2.36 -4.23 6.32
CA ILE A 74 -2.72 -3.27 5.28
C ILE A 74 -3.14 -4.01 4.02
N SER A 75 -4.40 -3.86 3.63
CA SER A 75 -4.95 -4.40 2.39
C SER A 75 -4.58 -3.49 1.22
N THR A 76 -3.83 -3.99 0.24
CA THR A 76 -3.52 -3.22 -0.97
C THR A 76 -3.12 -4.10 -2.15
N ASP A 77 -3.73 -3.86 -3.30
CA ASP A 77 -3.13 -4.15 -4.60
C ASP A 77 -2.16 -3.03 -5.00
N PHE A 78 -1.24 -3.31 -5.92
CA PHE A 78 -0.29 -2.36 -6.49
C PHE A 78 -0.82 -1.77 -7.80
N CYS A 79 -0.02 -1.54 -8.85
CA CYS A 79 -0.47 -0.89 -10.07
C CYS A 79 -1.69 -1.59 -10.71
N HIS A 80 -2.76 -0.82 -10.92
CA HIS A 80 -3.86 -1.12 -11.83
C HIS A 80 -3.56 -0.41 -13.16
N TRP A 81 -3.02 -1.15 -14.13
CA TRP A 81 -2.57 -0.60 -15.40
C TRP A 81 -3.53 -0.94 -16.53
N GLY A 82 -3.87 0.04 -17.36
CA GLY A 82 -4.65 -0.08 -18.58
C GLY A 82 -5.70 1.02 -18.72
N ASP A 83 -6.26 1.13 -19.93
CA ASP A 83 -7.28 2.12 -20.31
C ASP A 83 -8.49 2.12 -19.36
N ARG A 84 -8.96 0.93 -18.94
CA ARG A 84 -10.10 0.79 -18.01
C ARG A 84 -9.86 1.34 -16.59
N PHE A 85 -8.61 1.66 -16.26
CA PHE A 85 -8.22 2.23 -14.98
C PHE A 85 -7.77 3.69 -15.11
N ASP A 86 -7.90 4.27 -16.31
CA ASP A 86 -7.39 5.60 -16.65
C ASP A 86 -5.90 5.78 -16.30
N TYR A 87 -5.11 4.69 -16.39
CA TYR A 87 -3.70 4.67 -16.01
C TYR A 87 -2.87 3.86 -16.99
N MET A 88 -2.10 4.57 -17.83
CA MET A 88 -1.23 3.96 -18.85
C MET A 88 0.19 4.53 -18.79
N VAL A 89 0.64 4.94 -17.61
CA VAL A 89 2.00 5.43 -17.38
C VAL A 89 3.01 4.34 -17.72
N TYR A 90 4.10 4.74 -18.36
CA TYR A 90 5.13 3.86 -18.89
C TYR A 90 6.50 4.53 -18.79
N THR A 91 7.53 3.72 -18.57
CA THR A 91 8.94 4.10 -18.46
C THR A 91 9.81 3.04 -19.15
N GLN A 92 10.97 3.44 -19.67
CA GLN A 92 12.00 2.52 -20.14
C GLN A 92 13.06 2.24 -19.08
N THR A 93 13.07 2.97 -17.97
CA THR A 93 14.06 2.91 -16.91
C THR A 93 13.43 2.47 -15.58
N PRO A 94 14.22 1.95 -14.63
CA PRO A 94 13.72 1.59 -13.31
C PRO A 94 13.51 2.81 -12.38
N ASP A 95 13.20 3.98 -12.93
CA ASP A 95 13.04 5.24 -12.22
C ASP A 95 12.00 6.16 -12.89
N CYS A 96 11.79 7.37 -12.35
CA CYS A 96 10.81 8.32 -12.85
C CYS A 96 11.35 9.26 -13.95
N SER A 97 12.51 9.00 -14.54
CA SER A 97 13.19 9.97 -15.41
C SER A 97 12.58 10.12 -16.81
N ASP A 98 11.89 9.10 -17.32
CA ASP A 98 11.32 9.09 -18.68
C ASP A 98 9.82 8.74 -18.73
N LEU A 99 9.10 9.04 -17.64
CA LEU A 99 7.66 8.78 -17.54
C LEU A 99 6.87 9.41 -18.69
N LYS A 100 6.03 8.58 -19.31
CA LYS A 100 5.08 9.00 -20.35
C LYS A 100 3.81 8.17 -20.28
N ASN A 101 2.71 8.70 -20.80
CA ASN A 101 1.50 7.91 -20.99
C ASN A 101 1.55 7.20 -22.35
N LEU A 102 1.33 5.88 -22.35
CA LEU A 102 1.04 5.17 -23.59
C LEU A 102 -0.35 5.56 -24.09
N THR A 103 -0.44 5.83 -25.38
CA THR A 103 -1.70 6.11 -26.07
C THR A 103 -1.74 5.27 -27.34
N ARG A 104 -2.94 5.13 -27.94
CA ARG A 104 -3.10 4.50 -29.26
C ARG A 104 -2.20 5.10 -30.35
N ALA A 105 -1.75 6.34 -30.17
CA ALA A 105 -0.85 7.03 -31.11
C ALA A 105 0.65 6.71 -30.90
N ASN A 106 1.05 6.10 -29.77
CA ASN A 106 2.45 5.86 -29.42
C ASN A 106 2.70 4.43 -28.89
N LEU A 107 2.19 3.43 -29.63
CA LEU A 107 2.16 2.01 -29.23
C LEU A 107 3.47 1.25 -29.49
N ASN A 108 4.63 1.92 -29.50
CA ASN A 108 5.91 1.24 -29.75
C ASN A 108 6.79 1.19 -28.49
N PRO A 109 6.42 0.39 -27.47
CA PRO A 109 7.18 0.29 -26.24
C PRO A 109 8.51 -0.43 -26.52
N LYS A 110 9.62 0.17 -26.09
CA LYS A 110 10.96 -0.44 -26.22
C LYS A 110 11.23 -1.52 -25.17
N VAL A 111 10.56 -1.43 -24.02
CA VAL A 111 10.54 -2.47 -22.98
C VAL A 111 9.12 -3.03 -22.89
N PRO A 112 8.93 -4.34 -22.63
CA PRO A 112 7.59 -4.88 -22.41
C PRO A 112 6.84 -4.10 -21.33
N ILE A 113 5.53 -3.85 -21.55
CA ILE A 113 4.70 -3.02 -20.65
C ILE A 113 4.74 -3.58 -19.22
N HIS A 114 4.68 -4.90 -19.07
CA HIS A 114 4.76 -5.54 -17.76
C HIS A 114 6.07 -5.25 -17.01
N GLN A 115 7.19 -5.06 -17.70
CA GLN A 115 8.47 -4.67 -17.07
C GLN A 115 8.44 -3.21 -16.63
N SER A 116 7.86 -2.33 -17.44
CA SER A 116 7.65 -0.93 -17.05
C SER A 116 6.76 -0.82 -15.80
N ILE A 117 5.69 -1.62 -15.72
CA ILE A 117 4.82 -1.68 -14.52
C ILE A 117 5.65 -2.15 -13.32
N GLU A 118 6.42 -3.23 -13.49
CA GLU A 118 7.26 -3.78 -12.42
C GLU A 118 8.33 -2.79 -11.93
N PHE A 119 8.93 -2.00 -12.82
CA PHE A 119 9.84 -0.92 -12.43
C PHE A 119 9.20 0.08 -11.49
N LEU A 120 8.02 0.59 -11.84
CA LEU A 120 7.32 1.58 -11.03
C LEU A 120 6.80 0.97 -9.72
N ASP A 121 6.27 -0.25 -9.75
CA ASP A 121 5.84 -0.94 -8.53
C ASP A 121 7.01 -1.20 -7.59
N ARG A 122 8.14 -1.70 -8.10
CA ARG A 122 9.35 -1.93 -7.29
C ARG A 122 9.92 -0.64 -6.74
N LEU A 123 9.82 0.47 -7.48
CA LEU A 123 10.19 1.78 -6.95
C LEU A 123 9.28 2.19 -5.77
N GLY A 124 7.97 1.98 -5.90
CA GLY A 124 7.01 2.21 -4.80
C GLY A 124 7.29 1.33 -3.58
N MET A 125 7.53 0.04 -3.80
CA MET A 125 7.95 -0.93 -2.79
C MET A 125 9.23 -0.49 -2.09
N LYS A 126 10.27 -0.15 -2.85
CA LYS A 126 11.55 0.34 -2.31
C LYS A 126 11.36 1.60 -1.47
N THR A 127 10.53 2.52 -1.95
CA THR A 127 10.27 3.78 -1.27
C THR A 127 9.53 3.56 0.04
N ALA A 128 8.53 2.67 0.06
CA ALA A 128 7.84 2.27 1.30
C ALA A 128 8.78 1.55 2.28
N SER A 129 9.70 0.70 1.79
CA SER A 129 10.71 0.03 2.61
C SER A 129 11.67 0.98 3.34
N THR A 130 11.82 2.22 2.88
CA THR A 130 12.64 3.22 3.59
C THR A 130 12.04 3.59 4.95
N GLY A 131 10.74 3.36 5.14
CA GLY A 131 9.97 3.87 6.28
C GLY A 131 9.59 5.34 6.16
N SER A 132 9.93 6.02 5.05
CA SER A 132 9.68 7.45 4.90
C SER A 132 8.32 7.76 4.29
N TYR A 133 7.46 8.41 5.08
CA TYR A 133 6.18 8.96 4.63
C TYR A 133 6.35 9.94 3.47
N LYS A 134 7.35 10.83 3.60
CA LYS A 134 7.65 11.87 2.61
C LYS A 134 8.10 11.27 1.28
N MET A 135 9.03 10.31 1.31
CA MET A 135 9.52 9.70 0.08
C MET A 135 8.39 8.95 -0.64
N PHE A 136 7.57 8.20 0.10
CA PHE A 136 6.47 7.44 -0.50
C PHE A 136 5.43 8.35 -1.15
N ASN A 137 5.05 9.45 -0.49
CA ASN A 137 4.15 10.44 -1.10
C ASN A 137 4.77 11.16 -2.30
N GLN A 138 6.09 11.39 -2.31
CA GLN A 138 6.77 11.94 -3.48
C GLN A 138 6.70 10.98 -4.67
N TYR A 139 6.95 9.68 -4.44
CA TYR A 139 6.77 8.65 -5.47
C TYR A 139 5.33 8.62 -6.02
N LEU A 140 4.32 8.67 -5.15
CA LEU A 140 2.92 8.70 -5.58
C LEU A 140 2.63 9.94 -6.44
N LYS A 141 3.19 11.10 -6.07
CA LYS A 141 3.03 12.35 -6.82
C LYS A 141 3.72 12.31 -8.18
N ASP A 142 4.89 11.67 -8.26
CA ASP A 142 5.68 11.62 -9.49
C ASP A 142 5.09 10.62 -10.51
N THR A 143 4.50 9.53 -10.02
CA THR A 143 4.06 8.41 -10.87
C THR A 143 2.55 8.31 -11.06
N ASP A 144 1.77 8.93 -10.18
CA ASP A 144 0.33 8.72 -10.03
C ASP A 144 -0.09 7.24 -9.92
N ASN A 145 0.82 6.35 -9.47
CA ASN A 145 0.56 4.91 -9.45
C ASN A 145 -0.73 4.57 -8.68
N THR A 146 -1.53 3.69 -9.27
CA THR A 146 -2.89 3.31 -8.87
C THR A 146 -2.93 2.27 -7.75
N ILE A 147 -1.98 2.35 -6.82
CA ILE A 147 -1.95 1.51 -5.61
C ILE A 147 -3.22 1.78 -4.79
N CYS A 148 -4.12 0.80 -4.68
CA CYS A 148 -5.42 0.97 -4.00
C CYS A 148 -5.28 1.42 -2.55
N GLY A 149 -4.40 0.77 -1.78
CA GLY A 149 -4.14 1.07 -0.38
C GLY A 149 -3.06 2.12 -0.15
N ARG A 150 -2.78 3.00 -1.13
CA ARG A 150 -1.75 4.05 -1.00
C ARG A 150 -1.91 4.94 0.22
N ARG A 151 -3.16 5.22 0.62
CA ARG A 151 -3.49 6.06 1.79
C ARG A 151 -3.33 5.30 3.11
N PRO A 152 -3.90 4.09 3.29
CA PRO A 152 -3.53 3.21 4.39
C PRO A 152 -2.03 3.02 4.57
N LEU A 153 -1.30 2.78 3.49
CA LEU A 153 0.15 2.56 3.52
C LEU A 153 0.90 3.84 3.93
N ALA A 154 0.52 5.00 3.41
CA ALA A 154 1.08 6.28 3.84
C ALA A 154 0.82 6.54 5.33
N ALA A 155 -0.40 6.31 5.82
CA ALA A 155 -0.74 6.46 7.24
C ALA A 155 0.08 5.50 8.13
N LEU A 156 0.31 4.25 7.69
CA LEU A 156 1.20 3.32 8.39
C LEU A 156 2.64 3.85 8.46
N LEU A 157 3.20 4.30 7.34
CA LEU A 157 4.57 4.85 7.30
C LEU A 157 4.69 6.06 8.24
N ARG A 158 3.69 6.93 8.28
CA ARG A 158 3.69 8.05 9.23
C ARG A 158 3.58 7.60 10.68
N THR A 159 2.81 6.55 10.95
CA THR A 159 2.69 5.93 12.28
C THR A 159 4.03 5.36 12.74
N VAL A 160 4.79 4.71 11.85
CA VAL A 160 6.13 4.19 12.13
C VAL A 160 7.09 5.33 12.46
N GLU A 161 7.16 6.37 11.63
CA GLU A 161 8.01 7.54 11.87
C GLU A 161 7.72 8.18 13.23
N LEU A 162 6.45 8.49 13.50
CA LEU A 162 6.02 9.10 14.76
C LEU A 162 6.35 8.22 15.96
N THR A 163 6.21 6.90 15.82
CA THR A 163 6.57 5.95 16.88
C THR A 163 8.07 5.98 17.17
N LYS A 164 8.91 6.03 16.12
CA LYS A 164 10.38 6.14 16.26
C LYS A 164 10.77 7.45 16.93
N GLU A 165 10.20 8.57 16.50
CA GLU A 165 10.40 9.90 17.09
C GLU A 165 10.09 9.89 18.59
N GLN A 166 8.93 9.35 18.99
CA GLN A 166 8.50 9.29 20.39
C GLN A 166 9.32 8.32 21.25
N ALA A 167 9.93 7.30 20.64
CA ALA A 167 10.77 6.31 21.32
C ALA A 167 12.27 6.67 21.31
N GLY A 168 12.66 7.78 20.64
CA GLY A 168 14.06 8.14 20.46
C GLY A 168 14.85 7.17 19.56
N ILE A 169 14.15 6.43 18.69
CA ILE A 169 14.77 5.50 17.73
C ILE A 169 15.27 6.31 16.52
N PRO A 170 16.53 6.13 16.09
CA PRO A 170 17.07 6.82 14.92
C PRO A 170 16.22 6.65 13.66
N ALA A 171 16.07 7.70 12.86
CA ALA A 171 15.24 7.67 11.64
C ALA A 171 15.68 6.58 10.64
N ASP A 172 16.96 6.25 10.61
CA ASP A 172 17.57 5.24 9.75
C ASP A 172 17.52 3.80 10.31
N ASP A 173 16.99 3.59 11.52
CA ASP A 173 16.79 2.27 12.12
C ASP A 173 15.78 1.39 11.35
N GLU A 174 15.91 0.07 11.49
CA GLU A 174 15.06 -0.95 10.86
C GLU A 174 13.66 -1.11 11.48
N TYR A 175 13.41 -0.51 12.64
CA TYR A 175 12.13 -0.54 13.33
C TYR A 175 10.96 -0.18 12.41
N GLY A 176 10.03 -1.14 12.23
CA GLY A 176 8.83 -0.97 11.41
C GLY A 176 9.09 -0.89 9.90
N ARG A 177 10.30 -1.20 9.40
CA ARG A 177 10.58 -1.21 7.96
C ARG A 177 9.93 -2.40 7.25
N LEU A 178 9.32 -2.10 6.09
CA LEU A 178 8.67 -3.10 5.25
C LEU A 178 9.69 -3.94 4.48
N LYS A 179 9.58 -5.25 4.63
CA LYS A 179 10.34 -6.29 3.91
C LYS A 179 9.40 -7.02 2.97
N TRP A 180 9.70 -6.98 1.68
CA TRP A 180 8.87 -7.60 0.65
C TRP A 180 9.21 -9.08 0.47
N VAL A 181 8.18 -9.90 0.38
CA VAL A 181 8.27 -11.37 0.22
C VAL A 181 8.01 -11.79 -1.22
N GLY A 182 7.09 -11.10 -1.90
CA GLY A 182 6.64 -11.49 -3.24
C GLY A 182 6.13 -10.32 -4.04
N TYR A 183 6.22 -10.46 -5.36
CA TYR A 183 5.63 -9.58 -6.36
C TYR A 183 5.09 -10.43 -7.50
N ALA A 184 3.87 -10.13 -7.95
CA ALA A 184 3.23 -10.80 -9.07
C ALA A 184 2.39 -9.79 -9.86
N GLN A 185 2.05 -10.16 -11.09
CA GLN A 185 1.13 -9.41 -11.95
C GLN A 185 0.06 -10.39 -12.42
N SER A 186 -1.20 -9.94 -12.50
CA SER A 186 -2.30 -10.76 -12.99
C SER A 186 -2.08 -11.23 -14.43
N SER A 187 -1.34 -10.46 -15.23
CA SER A 187 -0.85 -10.90 -16.55
C SER A 187 0.42 -10.14 -16.96
N ARG A 188 1.25 -10.76 -17.82
CA ARG A 188 2.43 -10.12 -18.41
C ARG A 188 2.06 -9.41 -19.71
N LEU A 189 1.65 -8.15 -19.59
CA LEU A 189 1.25 -7.31 -20.73
C LEU A 189 2.40 -7.04 -21.71
N THR A 190 2.12 -7.32 -22.98
CA THR A 190 2.85 -6.82 -24.15
C THR A 190 1.97 -5.96 -25.06
N ASP A 191 0.65 -6.13 -24.96
CA ASP A 191 -0.35 -5.41 -25.75
C ASP A 191 -0.99 -4.29 -24.89
N PRO A 192 -0.86 -3.01 -25.28
CA PRO A 192 -1.41 -1.86 -24.57
C PRO A 192 -2.95 -1.79 -24.55
N SER A 193 -3.65 -2.58 -25.36
CA SER A 193 -5.13 -2.69 -25.28
C SER A 193 -5.62 -3.52 -24.09
N ARG A 194 -4.71 -4.23 -23.42
CA ARG A 194 -4.98 -5.09 -22.27
C ARG A 194 -4.74 -4.35 -20.96
N SER A 195 -5.10 -4.98 -19.84
CA SER A 195 -4.94 -4.43 -18.51
C SER A 195 -4.41 -5.48 -17.54
N SER A 196 -3.72 -5.04 -16.49
CA SER A 196 -3.14 -5.89 -15.45
C SER A 196 -3.27 -5.22 -14.09
N VAL A 197 -3.27 -6.04 -13.05
CA VAL A 197 -3.19 -5.61 -11.65
C VAL A 197 -1.95 -6.27 -11.05
N SER A 198 -1.17 -5.49 -10.30
CA SER A 198 0.01 -5.98 -9.59
C SER A 198 -0.32 -6.33 -8.15
N TYR A 199 0.36 -7.34 -7.61
CA TYR A 199 0.21 -7.81 -6.24
C TYR A 199 1.58 -7.83 -5.57
N ALA A 200 1.66 -7.32 -4.34
CA ALA A 200 2.86 -7.43 -3.52
C ALA A 200 2.49 -7.83 -2.10
N SER A 201 3.33 -8.66 -1.47
CA SER A 201 3.18 -9.06 -0.08
C SER A 201 4.44 -8.71 0.69
N GLY A 202 4.29 -8.17 1.90
CA GLY A 202 5.40 -7.81 2.75
C GLY A 202 5.04 -7.86 4.23
N PHE A 203 6.05 -7.76 5.09
CA PHE A 203 5.90 -7.71 6.54
C PHE A 203 6.86 -6.67 7.13
N ALA A 204 6.58 -6.21 8.34
CA ALA A 204 7.48 -5.38 9.12
C ALA A 204 7.54 -5.93 10.54
N VAL A 205 8.65 -5.65 11.24
CA VAL A 205 8.80 -5.97 12.67
C VAL A 205 9.12 -4.66 13.38
N ALA A 206 8.37 -4.39 14.44
CA ALA A 206 8.45 -3.22 15.31
C ALA A 206 8.52 -3.72 16.77
#